data_AF-H3APJ1-F1
#
_entry.id   AF-H3APJ1-F1
#
_cell.length_a   1.000
_cell.length_b   1.000
_cell.length_c   1.000
_cell.angle_alpha   90.00
_cell.angle_beta   90.00
_cell.angle_gamma   90.00
#
_symmetry.space_group_name_H-M   'P 1'
#
loop_
_entity.id
_entity.type
_entity.pdbx_description
1 polymer ?
#
loop_
_entity_poly.entity_id
_entity_poly.type
_entity_poly.pdbx_seq_one_letter_code
_entity_poly.pdbx_strand_id
1 'polypeptide(L)'
;KLNIPQSTVHKILKVKLHEHAYKIQVVQMLQEEDYHARLDFCQQFKSKIHNSPGFLDELTFSDETTFHISGKVNRHNCRIWGTEKPQEVWQHERDSPKINVWCALRKSRIIGPFFFEEATVNGEHYLAMLQNFFIPELRRLNLSDSTFFQQDGAPCHYASNVRQLLNAVFPDKWIGRHGPIAWPPRLLDLSPLDYFLWGYVKTVVYSSKLQSLDELRARITNAIHKITQQQ
;
A
#
# COMPACT_ATOMS: atom_id res chain seq x y z
N LYS A 1 13.03 -20.44 -15.01
CA LYS A 1 11.73 -20.82 -14.40
C LYS A 1 11.71 -22.34 -14.27
N LEU A 2 11.61 -22.87 -13.04
CA LEU A 2 11.34 -24.29 -12.82
C LEU A 2 9.93 -24.55 -13.30
N ASN A 3 9.72 -25.44 -14.27
CA ASN A 3 8.43 -25.70 -14.91
C ASN A 3 7.50 -26.53 -14.00
N ILE A 4 7.33 -26.05 -12.76
CA ILE A 4 6.70 -26.77 -11.65
C ILE A 4 5.53 -25.91 -11.14
N PRO A 5 4.34 -26.50 -10.93
CA PRO A 5 3.21 -25.79 -10.33
C PRO A 5 3.56 -25.20 -8.96
N GLN A 6 3.08 -23.98 -8.68
CA GLN A 6 3.32 -23.29 -7.41
C GLN A 6 2.87 -24.12 -6.20
N SER A 7 1.78 -24.87 -6.33
CA SER A 7 1.29 -25.79 -5.30
C SER A 7 2.29 -26.89 -4.98
N THR A 8 2.97 -27.43 -5.99
CA THR A 8 4.02 -28.44 -5.84
C THR A 8 5.26 -27.86 -5.16
N VAL A 9 5.68 -26.63 -5.53
CA VAL A 9 6.78 -25.94 -4.86
C VAL A 9 6.47 -25.72 -3.38
N HIS A 10 5.26 -25.25 -3.05
CA HIS A 10 4.83 -25.06 -1.67
C HIS A 10 4.78 -26.37 -0.88
N LYS A 11 4.31 -27.46 -1.51
CA LYS A 11 4.30 -28.80 -0.91
C LYS A 11 5.72 -29.31 -0.64
N ILE A 12 6.65 -29.10 -1.56
CA ILE A 12 8.06 -29.48 -1.39
C ILE A 12 8.69 -28.69 -0.23
N LEU A 13 8.51 -27.37 -0.19
CA LEU A 13 9.05 -26.50 0.87
C LEU A 13 8.55 -26.93 2.26
N LYS A 14 7.25 -27.15 2.42
CA LYS A 14 6.67 -27.54 3.72
C LYS A 14 6.89 -29.01 4.12
N VAL A 15 6.73 -29.93 3.17
CA VAL A 15 6.62 -31.37 3.48
C VAL A 15 7.96 -32.08 3.34
N LYS A 16 8.80 -31.67 2.39
CA LYS A 16 10.11 -32.31 2.14
C LYS A 16 11.27 -31.57 2.75
N LEU A 17 11.25 -30.23 2.69
CA LEU A 17 12.35 -29.40 3.18
C LEU A 17 12.12 -28.90 4.61
N HIS A 18 10.92 -29.11 5.18
CA HIS A 18 10.52 -28.63 6.50
C HIS A 18 10.79 -27.13 6.71
N GLU A 19 10.72 -26.34 5.63
CA GLU A 19 10.97 -24.92 5.69
C GLU A 19 9.71 -24.16 6.11
N HIS A 20 9.92 -23.15 6.96
CA HIS A 20 8.88 -22.27 7.44
C HIS A 20 8.98 -20.91 6.75
N ALA A 21 7.83 -20.34 6.37
CA ALA A 21 7.77 -18.98 5.86
C ALA A 21 7.88 -18.01 7.03
N TYR A 22 9.02 -17.33 7.15
CA TYR A 22 9.20 -16.24 8.11
C TYR A 22 8.87 -14.92 7.43
N LYS A 23 7.76 -14.29 7.86
CA LYS A 23 7.47 -12.89 7.50
C LYS A 23 8.33 -12.00 8.40
N ILE A 24 9.21 -11.19 7.82
CA ILE A 24 9.90 -10.15 8.58
C ILE A 24 8.85 -9.09 8.95
N GLN A 25 8.47 -9.07 10.21
CA GLN A 25 7.61 -8.04 10.78
C GLN A 25 8.48 -7.07 11.57
N VAL A 26 8.83 -5.95 10.96
CA VAL A 26 9.23 -4.76 11.72
C VAL A 26 7.92 -4.09 12.12
N VAL A 27 7.41 -4.42 13.30
CA VAL A 27 6.23 -3.79 13.88
C VAL A 27 6.70 -2.70 14.84
N GLN A 28 6.12 -1.50 14.75
CA GLN A 28 6.27 -0.53 15.83
C GLN A 28 5.62 -1.13 17.08
N MET A 29 6.30 -1.04 18.21
CA MET A 29 5.78 -1.53 19.49
C MET A 29 4.48 -0.76 19.82
N LEU A 30 3.36 -1.47 19.74
CA LEU A 30 2.05 -0.92 20.08
C LEU A 30 2.06 -0.54 21.57
N GLN A 31 1.62 0.67 21.87
CA GLN A 31 1.35 1.08 23.25
C GLN A 31 -0.09 0.65 23.63
N GLU A 32 -0.40 0.53 24.92
CA GLU A 32 -1.74 0.13 25.38
C GLU A 32 -2.85 1.07 24.82
N GLU A 33 -2.54 2.36 24.70
CA GLU A 33 -3.42 3.39 24.12
C GLU A 33 -3.74 3.13 22.64
N ASP A 34 -2.80 2.55 21.88
CA ASP A 34 -3.01 2.20 20.47
C ASP A 34 -4.07 1.10 20.33
N TYR A 35 -4.20 0.20 21.31
CA TYR A 35 -5.13 -0.92 21.25
C TYR A 35 -6.59 -0.45 21.29
N HIS A 36 -6.90 0.49 22.19
CA HIS A 36 -8.24 1.06 22.32
C HIS A 36 -8.68 1.77 21.04
N ALA A 37 -7.85 2.68 20.53
CA ALA A 37 -8.14 3.41 19.30
C ALA A 37 -8.37 2.47 18.10
N ARG A 38 -7.59 1.38 18.01
CA ARG A 38 -7.75 0.36 16.97
C ARG A 38 -9.04 -0.43 17.13
N LEU A 39 -9.38 -0.84 18.35
CA LEU A 39 -10.61 -1.59 18.62
C LEU A 39 -11.85 -0.76 18.28
N ASP A 40 -11.87 0.50 18.72
CA ASP A 40 -12.97 1.44 18.46
C ASP A 40 -13.13 1.67 16.96
N PHE A 41 -12.02 1.88 16.24
CA PHE A 41 -12.05 1.97 14.78
C PHE A 41 -12.63 0.71 14.14
N CYS A 42 -12.15 -0.48 14.52
CA CYS A 42 -12.66 -1.74 13.98
C CYS A 42 -14.17 -1.93 14.24
N GLN A 43 -14.65 -1.55 15.42
CA GLN A 43 -16.07 -1.63 15.77
C GLN A 43 -16.90 -0.64 14.94
N GLN A 44 -16.47 0.62 14.84
CA GLN A 44 -17.12 1.64 14.03
C GLN A 44 -17.15 1.25 12.55
N PHE A 45 -16.02 0.78 12.02
CA PHE A 45 -15.87 0.36 10.63
C PHE A 45 -16.74 -0.86 10.33
N LYS A 46 -16.79 -1.85 11.23
CA LYS A 46 -17.69 -3.01 11.12
C LYS A 46 -19.16 -2.59 11.12
N SER A 47 -19.54 -1.67 12.01
CA SER A 47 -20.90 -1.11 12.05
C SER A 47 -21.25 -0.40 10.74
N LYS A 48 -20.32 0.39 10.19
CA LYS A 48 -20.51 1.09 8.92
C LYS A 48 -20.69 0.12 7.74
N ILE A 49 -19.90 -0.95 7.69
CA ILE A 49 -20.06 -2.02 6.68
C ILE A 49 -21.45 -2.66 6.79
N HIS A 50 -21.93 -2.93 8.01
CA HIS A 50 -23.22 -3.58 8.23
C HIS A 50 -24.40 -2.67 7.87
N ASN A 51 -24.32 -1.39 8.25
CA ASN A 51 -25.42 -0.44 8.12
C ASN A 51 -25.48 0.27 6.76
N SER A 52 -24.42 0.19 5.95
CA SER A 52 -24.35 0.84 4.64
C SER A 52 -24.01 -0.19 3.55
N PRO A 53 -25.02 -0.87 2.98
CA PRO A 53 -24.82 -1.76 1.84
C PRO A 53 -24.10 -1.02 0.70
N GLY A 54 -23.00 -1.57 0.21
CA GLY A 54 -22.18 -0.96 -0.84
C GLY A 54 -21.02 -0.08 -0.34
N PHE A 55 -20.88 0.18 0.97
CA PHE A 55 -19.78 0.99 1.50
C PHE A 55 -18.39 0.47 1.08
N LEU A 56 -18.18 -0.85 1.08
CA LEU A 56 -16.92 -1.44 0.64
C LEU A 56 -16.67 -1.31 -0.88
N ASP A 57 -17.73 -1.18 -1.67
CA ASP A 57 -17.62 -0.96 -3.10
C ASP A 57 -17.23 0.50 -3.39
N GLU A 58 -17.64 1.43 -2.53
CA GLU A 58 -17.34 2.87 -2.55
C GLU A 58 -15.97 3.21 -1.96
N LEU A 59 -15.51 2.41 -1.00
CA LEU A 59 -14.25 2.62 -0.28
C LEU A 59 -13.03 2.45 -1.19
N THR A 60 -12.19 3.48 -1.18
CA THR A 60 -10.95 3.54 -1.94
C THR A 60 -9.80 3.79 -0.97
N PHE A 61 -9.00 2.75 -0.75
CA PHE A 61 -7.76 2.85 0.04
C PHE A 61 -6.67 3.50 -0.78
N SER A 62 -5.75 4.22 -0.14
CA SER A 62 -4.58 4.78 -0.81
C SER A 62 -3.36 4.74 0.09
N ASP A 63 -2.19 4.71 -0.54
CA ASP A 63 -0.90 4.61 0.13
C ASP A 63 0.25 4.95 -0.81
N GLU A 64 1.41 5.25 -0.22
CA GLU A 64 2.68 5.47 -0.88
C GLU A 64 3.69 4.36 -0.57
N THR A 65 4.51 4.00 -1.55
CA THR A 65 5.73 3.24 -1.29
C THR A 65 6.90 3.75 -2.10
N THR A 66 8.09 3.62 -1.51
CA THR A 66 9.36 3.84 -2.21
C THR A 66 9.88 2.54 -2.81
N PHE A 67 10.36 2.61 -4.05
CA PHE A 67 11.15 1.55 -4.71
C PHE A 67 12.57 2.06 -4.98
N HIS A 68 13.57 1.24 -4.70
CA HIS A 68 14.98 1.52 -5.00
C HIS A 68 15.49 0.65 -6.16
N ILE A 69 16.41 1.16 -6.99
CA ILE A 69 17.08 0.37 -8.06
C ILE A 69 17.87 -0.80 -7.46
N SER A 70 18.56 -0.58 -6.35
CA SER A 70 19.33 -1.62 -5.62
C SER A 70 18.48 -2.80 -5.16
N GLY A 71 17.16 -2.73 -5.30
CA GLY A 71 16.28 -3.80 -4.85
C GLY A 71 16.09 -3.81 -3.35
N LYS A 72 16.23 -2.66 -2.67
CA LYS A 72 15.95 -2.53 -1.23
C LYS A 72 14.53 -3.07 -0.96
N VAL A 73 14.48 -4.34 -0.56
CA VAL A 73 13.24 -5.01 -0.23
C VAL A 73 12.75 -4.33 1.03
N ASN A 74 11.54 -3.78 0.96
CA ASN A 74 10.91 -3.23 2.13
C ASN A 74 10.82 -4.36 3.17
N ARG A 75 11.58 -4.26 4.26
CA ARG A 75 11.75 -5.36 5.24
C ARG A 75 10.40 -5.80 5.82
N HIS A 76 9.39 -4.93 5.80
CA HIS A 76 8.01 -5.20 6.21
C HIS A 76 7.27 -6.26 5.36
N ASN A 77 7.70 -6.51 4.11
CA ASN A 77 7.03 -7.42 3.15
C ASN A 77 7.91 -8.59 2.67
N CYS A 78 9.07 -8.81 3.31
CA CYS A 78 9.93 -9.94 2.96
C CYS A 78 9.46 -11.23 3.66
N ARG A 79 9.18 -12.28 2.87
CA ARG A 79 9.04 -13.65 3.37
C ARG A 79 10.30 -14.42 3.03
N ILE A 80 11.04 -14.85 4.04
CA ILE A 80 12.19 -15.72 3.89
C ILE A 80 11.77 -17.13 4.29
N TRP A 81 12.07 -18.12 3.45
CA TRP A 81 11.86 -19.53 3.77
C TRP A 81 13.17 -20.12 4.27
N GLY A 82 13.11 -20.88 5.36
CA GLY A 82 14.28 -21.55 5.93
C GLY A 82 13.87 -22.51 7.04
N THR A 83 14.79 -23.40 7.42
CA THR A 83 14.64 -24.32 8.56
C THR A 83 14.95 -23.64 9.90
N GLU A 84 15.70 -22.53 9.87
CA GLU A 84 16.07 -21.70 11.03
C GLU A 84 15.86 -20.21 10.73
N LYS A 85 15.82 -19.36 11.77
CA LYS A 85 15.65 -17.91 11.62
C LYS A 85 16.83 -17.34 10.81
N PRO A 86 16.61 -16.69 9.65
CA PRO A 86 17.69 -16.21 8.80
C PRO A 86 18.55 -15.15 9.50
N GLN A 87 19.87 -15.38 9.57
CA GLN A 87 20.86 -14.39 9.98
C GLN A 87 21.57 -13.78 8.76
N GLU A 88 20.81 -13.30 7.78
CA GLU A 88 21.41 -12.64 6.62
C GLU A 88 21.74 -11.18 6.90
N VAL A 89 23.01 -10.82 6.69
CA VAL A 89 23.50 -9.44 6.70
C VAL A 89 23.44 -8.90 5.28
N TRP A 90 22.46 -8.03 5.01
CA TRP A 90 22.33 -7.36 3.72
C TRP A 90 23.13 -6.06 3.73
N GLN A 91 24.06 -5.91 2.77
CA GLN A 91 24.79 -4.65 2.58
C GLN A 91 23.81 -3.57 2.12
N HIS A 92 23.67 -2.54 2.97
CA HIS A 92 22.79 -1.40 2.72
C HIS A 92 23.54 -0.32 1.93
N GLU A 93 23.18 -0.15 0.66
CA GLU A 93 23.60 1.02 -0.12
C GLU A 93 22.69 2.20 0.26
N ARG A 94 23.27 3.25 0.88
CA ARG A 94 22.50 4.35 1.49
C ARG A 94 21.83 5.27 0.46
N ASP A 95 22.38 5.38 -0.75
CA ASP A 95 22.00 6.40 -1.74
C ASP A 95 21.58 5.83 -3.11
N SER A 96 21.01 4.62 -3.11
CA SER A 96 20.50 4.04 -4.35
C SER A 96 19.33 4.87 -4.91
N PRO A 97 19.34 5.21 -6.22
CA PRO A 97 18.25 5.91 -6.87
C PRO A 97 16.90 5.27 -6.59
N LYS A 98 15.90 6.11 -6.32
CA LYS A 98 14.59 5.68 -5.80
C LYS A 98 13.43 6.41 -6.48
N ILE A 99 12.27 5.79 -6.43
CA ILE A 99 11.01 6.35 -6.93
C ILE A 99 9.96 6.19 -5.84
N ASN A 100 9.26 7.27 -5.52
CA ASN A 100 8.06 7.23 -4.69
C ASN A 100 6.85 7.05 -5.60
N VAL A 101 6.01 6.08 -5.24
CA VAL A 101 4.85 5.68 -6.03
C VAL A 101 3.63 5.77 -5.14
N TRP A 102 2.54 6.31 -5.68
CA TRP A 102 1.24 6.32 -5.05
C TRP A 102 0.24 5.50 -5.86
N CYS A 103 -0.64 4.77 -5.17
CA CYS A 103 -1.79 4.12 -5.77
C CYS A 103 -3.02 4.29 -4.89
N ALA A 104 -4.18 4.19 -5.51
CA ALA A 104 -5.45 3.95 -4.85
C ALA A 104 -6.01 2.59 -5.27
N LEU A 105 -6.57 1.85 -4.32
CA LEU A 105 -7.19 0.54 -4.54
C LEU A 105 -8.65 0.59 -4.09
N ARG A 106 -9.53 0.31 -5.04
CA ARG A 106 -10.98 0.12 -4.87
C ARG A 106 -11.33 -1.30 -5.27
N LYS A 107 -12.42 -1.86 -4.76
CA LYS A 107 -12.86 -3.23 -5.10
C LYS A 107 -12.94 -3.49 -6.62
N SER A 108 -13.31 -2.47 -7.40
CA SER A 108 -13.46 -2.62 -8.85
C SER A 108 -12.17 -2.40 -9.65
N ARG A 109 -11.13 -1.77 -9.09
CA ARG A 109 -9.90 -1.38 -9.82
C ARG A 109 -8.84 -0.74 -8.93
N ILE A 110 -7.64 -0.68 -9.50
CA ILE A 110 -6.55 0.18 -9.04
C ILE A 110 -6.58 1.50 -9.84
N ILE A 111 -6.33 2.62 -9.18
CA ILE A 111 -6.11 3.95 -9.76
C ILE A 111 -4.64 4.30 -9.50
N GLY A 112 -3.89 4.62 -10.55
CA GLY A 112 -2.44 4.71 -10.51
C GLY A 112 -1.76 3.65 -11.38
N PRO A 113 -0.42 3.54 -11.30
CA PRO A 113 0.46 4.28 -10.40
C PRO A 113 0.61 5.76 -10.74
N PHE A 114 0.71 6.61 -9.72
CA PHE A 114 1.28 7.94 -9.83
C PHE A 114 2.73 7.89 -9.34
N PHE A 115 3.61 8.60 -10.02
CA PHE A 115 5.02 8.65 -9.63
C PHE A 115 5.41 10.07 -9.25
N PHE A 116 5.90 10.25 -8.04
CA PHE A 116 6.46 11.53 -7.64
C PHE A 116 7.82 11.75 -8.31
N GLU A 117 8.11 13.00 -8.64
CA GLU A 117 9.44 13.41 -9.14
C GLU A 117 10.39 13.65 -7.96
N GLU A 118 9.84 14.04 -6.81
CA GLU A 118 10.58 14.42 -5.62
C GLU A 118 10.92 13.21 -4.73
N ALA A 119 12.11 13.27 -4.13
CA ALA A 119 12.62 12.22 -3.25
C ALA A 119 11.82 12.08 -1.93
N THR A 120 11.08 13.11 -1.55
CA THR A 120 10.25 13.18 -0.33
C THR A 120 8.89 13.78 -0.67
N VAL A 121 7.83 13.06 -0.30
CA VAL A 121 6.45 13.54 -0.44
C VAL A 121 6.12 14.42 0.75
N ASN A 122 5.94 15.72 0.50
CA ASN A 122 5.45 16.67 1.50
C ASN A 122 3.95 16.96 1.25
N GLY A 123 3.35 17.82 2.08
CA GLY A 123 1.93 18.17 1.93
C GLY A 123 1.60 18.86 0.59
N GLU A 124 2.51 19.63 0.01
CA GLU A 124 2.30 20.34 -1.26
C GLU A 124 2.35 19.40 -2.46
N HIS A 125 3.36 18.51 -2.53
CA HIS A 125 3.46 17.49 -3.57
C HIS A 125 2.28 16.52 -3.50
N TYR A 126 1.85 16.15 -2.28
CA TYR A 126 0.68 15.31 -2.07
C TYR A 126 -0.61 16.02 -2.52
N LEU A 127 -0.79 17.29 -2.16
CA LEU A 127 -1.93 18.09 -2.62
C LEU A 127 -1.98 18.17 -4.16
N ALA A 128 -0.83 18.46 -4.80
CA ALA A 128 -0.72 18.53 -6.24
C ALA A 128 -1.07 17.19 -6.90
N MET A 129 -0.63 16.07 -6.35
CA MET A 129 -1.03 14.73 -6.80
C MET A 129 -2.55 14.53 -6.71
N LEU A 130 -3.17 14.91 -5.59
CA LEU A 130 -4.63 14.79 -5.45
C LEU A 130 -5.38 15.64 -6.49
N GLN A 131 -4.97 16.89 -6.68
CA GLN A 131 -5.66 17.85 -7.55
C GLN A 131 -5.44 17.57 -9.05
N ASN A 132 -4.22 17.19 -9.43
CA ASN A 132 -3.82 17.09 -10.83
C ASN A 132 -3.90 15.67 -11.37
N PHE A 133 -3.93 14.66 -10.50
CA PHE A 133 -4.01 13.26 -10.90
C PHE A 133 -5.23 12.54 -10.33
N PHE A 134 -5.33 12.38 -9.01
CA PHE A 134 -6.32 11.46 -8.44
C PHE A 134 -7.77 11.91 -8.64
N ILE A 135 -8.09 13.16 -8.30
CA ILE A 135 -9.46 13.70 -8.45
C ILE A 135 -9.87 13.76 -9.93
N PRO A 136 -9.03 14.22 -10.88
CA PRO A 136 -9.31 14.10 -12.31
C PRO A 136 -9.57 12.66 -12.76
N GLU A 137 -8.80 11.69 -12.28
CA GLU A 137 -9.02 10.27 -12.61
C GLU A 137 -10.34 9.74 -12.06
N LEU A 138 -10.73 10.12 -10.84
CA LEU A 138 -12.06 9.77 -10.31
C LEU A 138 -13.18 10.33 -11.19
N ARG A 139 -13.06 11.57 -11.66
CA ARG A 139 -14.04 12.18 -12.58
C ARG A 139 -14.08 11.43 -13.90
N ARG A 140 -12.92 11.14 -14.50
CA ARG A 140 -12.81 10.39 -15.76
C ARG A 140 -13.46 9.00 -15.67
N LEU A 141 -13.39 8.38 -14.50
CA LEU A 141 -13.95 7.07 -14.21
C LEU A 141 -15.40 7.10 -13.70
N ASN A 142 -16.02 8.28 -13.58
CA ASN A 142 -17.34 8.49 -12.98
C ASN A 142 -17.46 7.92 -11.55
N LEU A 143 -16.41 8.08 -10.74
CA LEU A 143 -16.34 7.59 -9.37
C LEU A 143 -16.45 8.68 -8.30
N SER A 144 -16.38 9.97 -8.67
CA SER A 144 -16.31 11.10 -7.74
C SER A 144 -17.36 11.05 -6.63
N ASP A 145 -18.64 10.85 -6.98
CA ASP A 145 -19.76 10.96 -6.03
C ASP A 145 -19.87 9.73 -5.09
N SER A 146 -19.33 8.60 -5.54
CA SER A 146 -19.38 7.30 -4.85
C SER A 146 -18.04 6.91 -4.23
N THR A 147 -17.11 7.86 -4.09
CA THR A 147 -15.81 7.58 -3.47
C THR A 147 -15.87 7.89 -1.98
N PHE A 148 -15.56 6.89 -1.17
CA PHE A 148 -15.15 7.07 0.21
C PHE A 148 -13.64 6.94 0.27
N PHE A 149 -12.92 8.03 0.50
CA PHE A 149 -11.46 8.07 0.35
C PHE A 149 -10.75 7.74 1.66
N GLN A 150 -9.80 6.81 1.66
CA GLN A 150 -8.97 6.51 2.82
C GLN A 150 -7.50 6.85 2.53
N GLN A 151 -6.86 7.49 3.51
CA GLN A 151 -5.42 7.73 3.57
C GLN A 151 -4.92 7.49 5.02
N ASP A 152 -3.62 7.23 5.16
CA ASP A 152 -3.03 6.94 6.47
C ASP A 152 -2.77 8.22 7.30
N GLY A 153 -2.05 8.08 8.41
CA GLY A 153 -1.73 9.19 9.32
C GLY A 153 -0.44 9.95 9.02
N ALA A 154 0.18 9.79 7.85
CA ALA A 154 1.47 10.41 7.52
C ALA A 154 1.42 11.95 7.60
N PRO A 155 2.54 12.62 7.94
CA PRO A 155 2.56 14.08 8.09
C PRO A 155 2.09 14.86 6.85
N CYS A 156 2.39 14.38 5.63
CA CYS A 156 1.92 15.00 4.39
C CYS A 156 0.39 15.00 4.27
N HIS A 157 -0.28 13.96 4.77
CA HIS A 157 -1.73 13.80 4.72
C HIS A 157 -2.44 14.71 5.73
N TYR A 158 -1.74 15.10 6.80
CA TYR A 158 -2.29 15.94 7.87
C TYR A 158 -2.23 17.45 7.57
N ALA A 159 -1.51 17.85 6.51
CA ALA A 159 -1.38 19.24 6.11
C ALA A 159 -2.77 19.93 5.96
N SER A 160 -2.87 21.18 6.41
CA SER A 160 -4.15 21.90 6.50
C SER A 160 -4.82 22.05 5.14
N ASN A 161 -4.04 22.39 4.11
CA ASN A 161 -4.47 22.51 2.72
C ASN A 161 -5.02 21.18 2.15
N VAL A 162 -4.37 20.05 2.46
CA VAL A 162 -4.83 18.71 2.07
C VAL A 162 -6.18 18.41 2.71
N ARG A 163 -6.33 18.64 4.02
CA ARG A 163 -7.60 18.39 4.71
C ARG A 163 -8.72 19.31 4.25
N GLN A 164 -8.43 20.58 3.96
CA GLN A 164 -9.41 21.51 3.37
C GLN A 164 -9.90 21.02 2.01
N LEU A 165 -8.98 20.55 1.14
CA LEU A 165 -9.35 19.94 -0.14
C LEU A 165 -10.24 18.71 0.06
N LEU A 166 -9.86 17.80 0.96
CA LEU A 166 -10.61 16.56 1.21
C LEU A 166 -12.01 16.85 1.76
N ASN A 167 -12.16 17.82 2.65
CA ASN A 167 -13.48 18.26 3.13
C ASN A 167 -14.34 18.85 2.01
N ALA A 168 -13.74 19.56 1.05
CA ALA A 168 -14.47 20.14 -0.07
C ALA A 168 -14.86 19.09 -1.13
N VAL A 169 -14.01 18.10 -1.39
CA VAL A 169 -14.20 17.12 -2.47
C VAL A 169 -14.94 15.86 -1.98
N PHE A 170 -14.71 15.45 -0.74
CA PHE A 170 -15.30 14.26 -0.12
C PHE A 170 -15.97 14.62 1.22
N PRO A 171 -16.99 15.50 1.23
CA PRO A 171 -17.65 15.92 2.47
C PRO A 171 -18.16 14.70 3.26
N ASP A 172 -17.69 14.54 4.49
CA ASP A 172 -17.96 13.40 5.39
C ASP A 172 -17.61 12.00 4.84
N LYS A 173 -16.91 11.95 3.69
CA LYS A 173 -16.59 10.73 2.93
C LYS A 173 -15.10 10.47 2.83
N TRP A 174 -14.32 10.85 3.85
CA TRP A 174 -12.92 10.47 3.93
C TRP A 174 -12.49 9.98 5.31
N ILE A 175 -11.50 9.09 5.30
CA ILE A 175 -10.91 8.45 6.48
C ILE A 175 -9.44 8.85 6.52
N GLY A 176 -9.01 9.36 7.67
CA GLY A 176 -7.63 9.80 7.85
C GLY A 176 -7.44 10.46 9.20
N ARG A 177 -6.20 10.88 9.50
CA ARG A 177 -5.90 11.55 10.76
C ARG A 177 -6.66 12.88 10.88
N HIS A 178 -7.49 13.02 11.92
CA HIS A 178 -8.43 14.14 12.11
C HIS A 178 -9.40 14.36 10.93
N GLY A 179 -9.77 13.29 10.22
CA GLY A 179 -10.89 13.30 9.27
C GLY A 179 -12.23 12.97 9.96
N PRO A 180 -13.34 12.98 9.18
CA PRO A 180 -14.67 12.58 9.64
C PRO A 180 -14.69 11.19 10.30
N ILE A 181 -13.87 10.27 9.79
CA ILE A 181 -13.55 9.01 10.44
C ILE A 181 -12.04 8.98 10.70
N ALA A 182 -11.65 8.89 11.96
CA ALA A 182 -10.24 8.88 12.34
C ALA A 182 -9.60 7.54 11.96
N TRP A 183 -8.56 7.58 11.12
CA TRP A 183 -7.69 6.43 10.92
C TRP A 183 -6.77 6.27 12.14
N PRO A 184 -6.76 5.11 12.81
CA PRO A 184 -5.95 4.93 14.01
C PRO A 184 -4.46 4.83 13.65
N PRO A 185 -3.57 5.21 14.58
CA PRO A 185 -2.14 5.12 14.35
C PRO A 185 -1.70 3.67 14.10
N ARG A 186 -0.66 3.50 13.27
CA ARG A 186 0.08 2.24 13.10
C ARG A 186 -0.78 1.04 12.65
N LEU A 187 -1.80 1.30 11.84
CA LEU A 187 -2.74 0.29 11.34
C LEU A 187 -2.42 -0.17 9.90
N LEU A 188 -1.18 -0.61 9.69
CA LEU A 188 -0.71 -1.10 8.37
C LEU A 188 -1.36 -2.44 7.97
N ASP A 189 -1.89 -3.19 8.92
CA ASP A 189 -2.50 -4.50 8.70
C ASP A 189 -3.91 -4.43 8.09
N LEU A 190 -4.58 -3.28 8.13
CA LEU A 190 -5.89 -3.09 7.49
C LEU A 190 -5.81 -2.42 6.11
N SER A 191 -4.62 -1.98 5.69
CA SER A 191 -4.41 -1.40 4.36
C SER A 191 -4.18 -2.50 3.31
N PRO A 192 -5.09 -2.68 2.33
CA PRO A 192 -4.89 -3.65 1.25
C PRO A 192 -3.72 -3.30 0.34
N LEU A 193 -3.26 -2.04 0.34
CA LEU A 193 -2.05 -1.68 -0.37
C LEU A 193 -0.81 -2.30 0.29
N ASP A 194 -0.72 -2.22 1.62
CA ASP A 194 0.40 -2.75 2.39
C ASP A 194 0.47 -4.27 2.40
N TYR A 195 -0.64 -4.94 2.72
CA TYR A 195 -0.63 -6.40 2.90
C TYR A 195 -0.65 -7.17 1.58
N PHE A 196 -1.12 -6.54 0.48
CA PHE A 196 -1.27 -7.20 -0.82
C PHE A 196 -0.52 -6.45 -1.94
N LEU A 197 -0.97 -5.25 -2.34
CA LEU A 197 -0.54 -4.60 -3.58
C LEU A 197 0.99 -4.45 -3.63
N TRP A 198 1.57 -3.81 -2.63
CA TRP A 198 3.00 -3.52 -2.61
C TRP A 198 3.87 -4.77 -2.47
N GLY A 199 3.39 -5.78 -1.77
CA GLY A 199 4.05 -7.09 -1.71
C GLY A 199 4.11 -7.77 -3.08
N TYR A 200 2.98 -7.79 -3.80
CA TYR A 200 2.89 -8.34 -5.14
C TYR A 200 3.77 -7.57 -6.12
N VAL A 201 3.64 -6.24 -6.18
CA VAL A 201 4.40 -5.40 -7.12
C VAL A 201 5.90 -5.53 -6.88
N LYS A 202 6.37 -5.52 -5.62
CA LYS A 202 7.79 -5.71 -5.29
C LYS A 202 8.30 -7.08 -5.74
N THR A 203 7.51 -8.14 -5.60
CA THR A 203 7.87 -9.48 -6.07
C THR A 203 8.08 -9.51 -7.59
N VAL A 204 7.22 -8.84 -8.35
CA VAL A 204 7.33 -8.77 -9.81
C VAL A 204 8.51 -7.89 -10.24
N VAL A 205 8.61 -6.68 -9.68
CA VAL A 205 9.61 -5.67 -10.07
C VAL A 205 11.03 -6.17 -9.81
N TYR A 206 11.27 -6.81 -8.66
CA TYR A 206 12.58 -7.29 -8.24
C TYR A 206 12.87 -8.75 -8.61
N SER A 207 12.04 -9.36 -9.47
CA SER A 207 12.27 -10.72 -9.98
C SER A 207 13.56 -10.85 -10.82
N SER A 208 14.11 -9.73 -11.28
CA SER A 208 15.44 -9.65 -11.90
C SER A 208 16.07 -8.29 -11.60
N LYS A 209 17.39 -8.19 -11.75
CA LYS A 209 18.14 -6.95 -11.51
C LYS A 209 17.61 -5.81 -12.39
N LEU A 210 17.51 -4.61 -11.80
CA LEU A 210 17.14 -3.37 -12.47
C LEU A 210 18.40 -2.63 -12.94
N GLN A 211 18.30 -1.98 -14.10
CA GLN A 211 19.39 -1.22 -14.72
C GLN A 211 19.14 0.29 -14.73
N SER A 212 17.89 0.74 -14.64
CA SER A 212 17.55 2.17 -14.66
C SER A 212 16.24 2.50 -13.93
N LEU A 213 16.01 3.80 -13.70
CA LEU A 213 14.73 4.30 -13.17
C LEU A 213 13.58 4.10 -14.16
N ASP A 214 13.84 4.22 -15.46
CA ASP A 214 12.82 4.02 -16.50
C ASP A 214 12.35 2.57 -16.55
N GLU A 215 13.29 1.62 -16.43
CA GLU A 215 12.96 0.22 -16.31
C GLU A 215 12.14 -0.05 -15.04
N LEU A 216 12.50 0.58 -13.92
CA LEU A 216 11.75 0.47 -12.67
C LEU A 216 10.30 0.98 -12.84
N ARG A 217 10.09 2.16 -13.44
CA ARG A 217 8.76 2.71 -13.75
C ARG A 217 7.96 1.76 -14.63
N ALA A 218 8.56 1.30 -15.73
CA ALA A 218 7.91 0.39 -16.66
C ALA A 218 7.48 -0.93 -15.99
N ARG A 219 8.33 -1.52 -15.14
CA ARG A 219 8.00 -2.75 -14.42
C ARG A 219 6.90 -2.54 -13.39
N ILE A 220 6.89 -1.43 -12.66
CA ILE A 220 5.82 -1.09 -11.70
C ILE A 220 4.48 -0.97 -12.43
N THR A 221 4.44 -0.15 -13.49
CA THR A 221 3.23 0.05 -14.31
C THR A 221 2.72 -1.28 -14.88
N ASN A 222 3.60 -2.10 -15.44
CA ASN A 222 3.23 -3.40 -15.99
C ASN A 222 2.77 -4.39 -14.93
N ALA A 223 3.34 -4.35 -13.71
CA ALA A 223 2.91 -5.21 -12.61
C ALA A 223 1.49 -4.85 -12.16
N ILE A 224 1.21 -3.55 -11.99
CA ILE A 224 -0.11 -3.05 -11.56
C ILE A 224 -1.18 -3.36 -12.61
N HIS A 225 -0.92 -3.11 -13.90
CA HIS A 225 -1.87 -3.40 -14.98
C HIS A 225 -2.19 -4.90 -15.15
N LYS A 226 -1.34 -5.79 -14.64
CA LYS A 226 -1.56 -7.24 -14.68
C LYS A 226 -2.42 -7.75 -13.52
N ILE A 227 -2.69 -6.93 -12.51
CA ILE A 227 -3.55 -7.32 -11.40
C ILE A 227 -4.99 -7.36 -11.89
N THR A 228 -5.61 -8.52 -11.74
CA THR A 228 -7.02 -8.74 -12.10
C THR A 228 -7.92 -8.43 -10.92
N GLN A 229 -9.21 -8.18 -11.19
CA GLN A 229 -10.20 -7.90 -10.13
C GLN A 229 -10.40 -9.06 -9.14
N GLN A 230 -10.07 -10.30 -9.53
CA GLN A 230 -10.21 -11.48 -8.67
C GLN A 230 -9.07 -11.64 -7.64
N GLN A 231 -7.93 -10.97 -7.86
CA GLN A 231 -6.75 -11.05 -6.99
C GLN A 231 -6.83 -10.01 -5.88
#